data_AF-A0A926IDW1-F1
#
_entry.id   AF-A0A926IDW1-F1
#
_cell.length_a   1.000
_cell.length_b   1.000
_cell.length_c   1.000
_cell.angle_alpha   90.00
_cell.angle_beta   90.00
_cell.angle_gamma   90.00
#
_symmetry.space_group_name_H-M   'P 1'
#
loop_
_entity.id
_entity.type
_entity.pdbx_description
1 polymer ?
#
loop_
_entity_poly.entity_id
_entity_poly.type
_entity_poly.pdbx_seq_one_letter_code
_entity_poly.pdbx_strand_id
1 'polypeptide(L)'
;MSKKLLVMLTAMGTLSVTLIAAPIVKNVTAKIDPAISFELNGEKVMGDSEALMYNDTLYVPVRAISETLDADITYKNKVVSITTGETDPEAASSNTKESQVSATEITPELEAVTIDEATIMSVDVESKQVGVLPAGKEDVFTNYIILNISEDTTLTQDGTSLTLNDLVEGMKVSVTHSSVSTRSLPPQTAAFTLNVLAEAEVKPLENVTLEDVQVVEVNETKFGYSVLVGKNESPEDIMNQTILHINEETVIKHEKNKAIYKASDLEKGMKLKVVHSPIMTLSLPGQTTAIEITILAQ
;
A
#
# COMPACT_ATOMS: atom_id res chain seq x y z
N MET A 1 10.52 88.29 1.15
CA MET A 1 11.59 87.30 1.43
C MET A 1 11.14 85.95 0.92
N SER A 2 11.75 85.51 -0.17
CA SER A 2 11.59 84.21 -0.79
C SER A 2 12.45 83.16 -0.09
N LYS A 3 11.96 81.92 0.03
CA LYS A 3 12.80 80.72 0.01
C LYS A 3 11.95 79.50 -0.36
N LYS A 4 12.22 78.98 -1.56
CA LYS A 4 11.93 77.61 -2.00
C LYS A 4 12.95 76.67 -1.36
N LEU A 5 12.53 75.46 -0.94
CA LEU A 5 13.33 74.23 -0.75
C LEU A 5 12.30 73.10 -0.50
N LEU A 6 11.98 72.17 -1.41
CA LEU A 6 12.74 71.04 -1.97
C LEU A 6 13.46 70.19 -0.91
N VAL A 7 13.48 68.85 -1.11
CA VAL A 7 14.23 67.79 -0.38
C VAL A 7 13.35 67.05 0.64
N MET A 8 13.17 65.72 0.71
CA MET A 8 13.79 64.57 0.04
C MET A 8 12.88 63.33 0.17
N LEU A 9 12.98 62.44 -0.82
CA LEU A 9 12.57 61.04 -0.81
C LEU A 9 13.40 60.24 0.23
N THR A 10 12.77 59.38 1.05
CA THR A 10 13.37 58.21 1.75
C THR A 10 12.20 57.37 2.32
N ALA A 11 11.78 56.28 1.68
CA ALA A 11 12.36 54.93 1.73
C ALA A 11 12.34 54.31 3.14
N MET A 12 11.42 53.38 3.39
CA MET A 12 11.76 52.09 4.02
C MET A 12 10.62 51.10 3.81
N GLY A 13 10.79 50.27 2.77
CA GLY A 13 10.02 49.05 2.61
C GLY A 13 10.31 48.11 3.77
N THR A 14 9.29 47.41 4.24
CA THR A 14 9.41 46.34 5.20
C THR A 14 10.23 45.21 4.58
N LEU A 15 11.52 45.15 4.93
CA LEU A 15 12.34 43.96 4.73
C LEU A 15 11.77 42.86 5.63
N SER A 16 11.03 41.93 5.04
CA SER A 16 10.78 40.62 5.61
C SER A 16 12.12 39.87 5.63
N VAL A 17 12.76 39.80 6.80
CA VAL A 17 13.89 38.91 7.02
C VAL A 17 13.33 37.49 7.08
N THR A 18 13.51 36.71 6.02
CA THR A 18 13.34 35.27 6.09
C THR A 18 14.49 34.70 6.92
N LEU A 19 14.17 34.11 8.07
CA LEU A 19 15.12 33.30 8.81
C LEU A 19 15.48 32.09 7.95
N ILE A 20 16.73 32.04 7.46
CA ILE A 20 17.31 30.83 6.90
C ILE A 20 17.87 30.05 8.10
N ALA A 21 17.25 28.91 8.44
CA ALA A 21 17.78 28.01 9.45
C ALA A 21 19.16 27.50 8.99
N ALA A 22 20.22 27.78 9.77
CA ALA A 22 21.54 27.22 9.52
C ALA A 22 21.47 25.68 9.64
N PRO A 23 22.21 24.92 8.80
CA PRO A 23 22.25 23.47 8.92
C PRO A 23 22.72 23.10 10.33
N ILE A 24 21.94 22.25 11.01
CA ILE A 24 22.23 21.78 12.36
C ILE A 24 23.43 20.83 12.26
N VAL A 25 24.64 21.38 12.37
CA VAL A 25 25.86 20.58 12.54
C VAL A 25 25.85 20.05 13.97
N LYS A 26 25.67 18.73 14.13
CA LYS A 26 25.77 18.07 15.43
C LYS A 26 27.23 17.72 15.71
N ASN A 27 27.76 18.19 16.84
CA ASN A 27 29.07 17.77 17.30
C ASN A 27 29.01 16.30 17.75
N VAL A 28 29.91 15.49 17.22
CA VAL A 28 30.05 14.07 17.55
C VAL A 28 31.39 13.88 18.28
N THR A 29 31.38 13.14 19.39
CA THR A 29 32.60 12.72 20.09
C THR A 29 32.87 11.26 19.75
N ALA A 30 33.98 10.98 19.09
CA ALA A 30 34.42 9.63 18.74
C ALA A 30 35.74 9.29 19.45
N LYS A 31 36.03 8.01 19.62
CA LYS A 31 37.30 7.52 20.18
C LYS A 31 38.14 6.90 19.08
N ILE A 32 39.44 7.21 19.08
CA ILE A 32 40.43 6.53 18.25
C ILE A 32 40.97 5.35 19.06
N ASP A 33 40.93 4.15 18.47
CA ASP A 33 41.54 2.96 19.04
C ASP A 33 42.79 2.57 18.22
N PRO A 34 44.00 2.87 18.72
CA PRO A 34 45.24 2.61 17.99
C PRO A 34 45.60 1.12 17.93
N ALA A 35 44.84 0.23 18.58
CA ALA A 35 45.06 -1.22 18.51
C ALA A 35 44.41 -1.86 17.28
N ILE A 36 43.58 -1.12 16.52
CA ILE A 36 42.91 -1.64 15.32
C ILE A 36 43.90 -1.69 14.15
N SER A 37 44.03 -2.87 13.55
CA SER A 37 44.85 -3.10 12.35
C SER A 37 44.01 -3.61 11.19
N PHE A 38 44.36 -3.21 9.97
CA PHE A 38 43.68 -3.64 8.75
C PHE A 38 44.60 -4.52 7.91
N GLU A 39 44.03 -5.53 7.25
CA GLU A 39 44.76 -6.44 6.35
C GLU A 39 44.00 -6.60 5.03
N LEU A 40 44.72 -6.63 3.91
CA LEU A 40 44.21 -6.98 2.58
C LEU A 40 45.04 -8.15 2.06
N ASN A 41 44.38 -9.25 1.69
CA ASN A 41 45.04 -10.47 1.21
C ASN A 41 46.14 -11.02 2.16
N GLY A 42 45.98 -10.81 3.47
CA GLY A 42 46.92 -11.24 4.50
C GLY A 42 48.13 -10.33 4.70
N GLU A 43 48.19 -9.19 4.01
CA GLU A 43 49.20 -8.15 4.22
C GLU A 43 48.61 -6.99 5.02
N LYS A 44 49.36 -6.48 6.01
CA LYS A 44 48.93 -5.34 6.82
C LYS A 44 48.88 -4.06 5.98
N VAL A 45 47.71 -3.45 5.92
CA VAL A 45 47.39 -2.24 5.15
C VAL A 45 46.85 -1.14 6.07
N MET A 46 46.64 0.06 5.53
CA MET A 46 46.07 1.21 6.25
C MET A 46 46.74 1.47 7.61
N GLY A 47 48.06 1.64 7.61
CA GLY A 47 48.94 1.75 8.81
C GLY A 47 48.39 2.61 9.95
N ASP A 48 48.66 3.92 9.94
CA ASP A 48 48.23 4.88 10.97
C ASP A 48 46.77 5.35 10.76
N SER A 49 45.88 4.47 10.29
CA SER A 49 44.50 4.84 9.97
C SER A 49 43.76 5.34 11.21
N GLU A 50 43.24 6.57 11.15
CA GLU A 50 42.41 7.20 12.19
C GLU A 50 40.99 6.62 12.22
N ALA A 51 40.86 5.29 12.25
CA ALA A 51 39.56 4.67 12.34
C ALA A 51 38.87 5.08 13.64
N LEU A 52 37.61 5.51 13.53
CA LEU A 52 36.85 6.10 14.62
C LEU A 52 35.83 5.08 15.13
N MET A 53 35.86 4.78 16.42
CA MET A 53 34.77 4.06 17.06
C MET A 53 33.73 5.08 17.54
N TYR A 54 32.51 4.97 17.01
CA TYR A 54 31.37 5.79 17.41
C TYR A 54 30.11 4.92 17.52
N ASN A 55 29.46 4.92 18.68
CA ASN A 55 28.30 4.08 18.98
C ASN A 55 28.49 2.61 18.57
N ASP A 56 29.59 1.99 19.03
CA ASP A 56 29.96 0.60 18.73
C ASP A 56 30.09 0.28 17.22
N THR A 57 30.25 1.31 16.39
CA THR A 57 30.49 1.19 14.95
C THR A 57 31.87 1.76 14.60
N LEU A 58 32.67 0.98 13.87
CA LEU A 58 33.98 1.39 13.38
C LEU A 58 33.82 2.12 12.04
N TYR A 59 34.18 3.39 12.03
CA TYR A 59 34.21 4.23 10.84
C TYR A 59 35.63 4.31 10.30
N VAL A 60 35.81 3.91 9.04
CA VAL A 60 37.12 3.94 8.38
C VAL A 60 37.11 5.07 7.35
N PRO A 61 38.16 5.92 7.29
CA PRO A 61 38.27 6.96 6.28
C PRO A 61 38.22 6.35 4.88
N VAL A 62 37.26 6.80 4.08
CA VAL A 62 37.03 6.28 2.72
C VAL A 62 38.28 6.44 1.84
N ARG A 63 39.09 7.48 2.09
CA ARG A 63 40.38 7.70 1.42
C ARG A 63 41.40 6.57 1.68
N ALA A 64 41.45 6.04 2.90
CA ALA A 64 42.36 4.95 3.24
C ALA A 64 41.96 3.66 2.48
N ILE A 65 40.66 3.47 2.27
CA ILE A 65 40.11 2.36 1.48
C ILE A 65 40.45 2.51 -0.01
N SER A 66 40.34 3.71 -0.59
CA SER A 66 40.77 3.95 -1.98
C SER A 66 42.23 3.62 -2.22
N GLU A 67 43.13 4.13 -1.38
CA GLU A 67 44.57 3.97 -1.57
C GLU A 67 44.98 2.50 -1.43
N THR A 68 44.25 1.73 -0.61
CA THR A 68 44.51 0.30 -0.39
C THR A 68 43.97 -0.58 -1.52
N LEU A 69 42.83 -0.20 -2.12
CA LEU A 69 42.15 -0.99 -3.14
C LEU A 69 42.38 -0.48 -4.58
N ASP A 70 43.29 0.48 -4.75
CA ASP A 70 43.49 1.22 -6.00
C ASP A 70 42.17 1.68 -6.63
N ALA A 71 41.28 2.18 -5.75
CA ALA A 71 39.94 2.59 -6.11
C ALA A 71 39.86 4.11 -6.26
N ASP A 72 39.32 4.59 -7.37
CA ASP A 72 38.98 5.99 -7.57
C ASP A 72 37.74 6.36 -6.75
N ILE A 73 37.87 7.39 -5.93
CA ILE A 73 36.77 7.88 -5.10
C ILE A 73 36.44 9.32 -5.42
N THR A 74 35.17 9.58 -5.74
CA THR A 74 34.65 10.92 -6.00
C THR A 74 33.51 11.26 -5.03
N TYR A 75 33.47 12.49 -4.54
CA TYR A 75 32.39 13.00 -3.70
C TYR A 75 31.71 14.18 -4.39
N LYS A 76 30.49 14.00 -4.87
CA LYS A 76 29.70 15.04 -5.54
C LYS A 76 28.23 14.90 -5.13
N ASN A 77 27.57 16.03 -4.88
CA ASN A 77 26.15 16.07 -4.53
C ASN A 77 25.76 15.18 -3.33
N LYS A 78 26.61 15.11 -2.30
CA LYS A 78 26.43 14.23 -1.13
C LYS A 78 26.46 12.72 -1.45
N VAL A 79 26.90 12.34 -2.64
CA VAL A 79 27.11 10.96 -3.07
C VAL A 79 28.62 10.71 -3.11
N VAL A 80 29.05 9.61 -2.49
CA VAL A 80 30.40 9.08 -2.59
C VAL A 80 30.37 7.94 -3.62
N SER A 81 31.12 8.05 -4.71
CA SER A 81 31.24 7.03 -5.76
C SER A 81 32.64 6.42 -5.71
N ILE A 82 32.72 5.09 -5.74
CA ILE A 82 33.96 4.32 -5.64
C ILE A 82 34.06 3.41 -6.88
N THR A 83 35.18 3.46 -7.59
CA THR A 83 35.44 2.69 -8.82
C THR A 83 36.82 2.02 -8.74
N THR A 84 36.91 0.70 -8.80
CA THR A 84 38.19 -0.05 -8.78
C THR A 84 38.62 -0.46 -10.19
N GLY A 85 39.91 -0.34 -10.53
CA GLY A 85 40.48 -0.81 -11.80
C GLY A 85 40.63 -2.35 -11.85
N GLU A 86 40.33 -2.98 -12.99
CA GLU A 86 40.16 -4.43 -13.17
C GLU A 86 41.38 -5.32 -12.82
N THR A 87 41.10 -6.54 -12.32
CA THR A 87 41.98 -7.73 -12.49
C THR A 87 41.16 -9.02 -12.62
N ASP A 88 41.04 -9.47 -13.87
CA ASP A 88 41.05 -10.84 -14.42
C ASP A 88 40.83 -12.05 -13.45
N PRO A 89 39.67 -12.74 -13.52
CA PRO A 89 39.42 -13.99 -12.81
C PRO A 89 39.60 -15.22 -13.73
N GLU A 90 40.83 -15.57 -14.08
CA GLU A 90 41.12 -16.87 -14.72
C GLU A 90 42.29 -17.60 -14.04
N ALA A 91 41.98 -18.34 -12.97
CA ALA A 91 42.80 -19.45 -12.48
C ALA A 91 41.91 -20.56 -11.90
N ALA A 92 40.99 -21.08 -12.70
CA ALA A 92 40.48 -22.44 -12.52
C ALA A 92 39.97 -23.04 -13.85
N SER A 93 40.73 -24.02 -14.34
CA SER A 93 40.27 -25.14 -15.19
C SER A 93 40.40 -25.05 -16.72
N SER A 94 41.63 -25.29 -17.16
CA SER A 94 42.04 -26.29 -18.17
C SER A 94 41.21 -26.53 -19.45
N ASN A 95 41.90 -26.28 -20.58
CA ASN A 95 41.92 -27.03 -21.85
C ASN A 95 40.59 -27.42 -22.53
N THR A 96 40.28 -26.79 -23.68
CA THR A 96 40.21 -27.43 -25.02
C THR A 96 40.05 -26.36 -26.11
N LYS A 97 40.70 -26.60 -27.26
CA LYS A 97 40.97 -25.70 -28.39
C LYS A 97 39.74 -25.09 -29.09
N GLU A 98 39.97 -23.88 -29.57
CA GLU A 98 39.28 -23.07 -30.60
C GLU A 98 38.25 -23.78 -31.50
N SER A 99 37.06 -23.17 -31.58
CA SER A 99 36.42 -22.82 -32.85
C SER A 99 35.46 -21.66 -32.63
N GLN A 100 35.76 -20.52 -33.27
CA GLN A 100 34.91 -19.34 -33.34
C GLN A 100 33.59 -19.66 -34.06
N VAL A 101 32.43 -19.35 -33.47
CA VAL A 101 31.35 -18.60 -34.14
C VAL A 101 30.39 -17.97 -33.10
N SER A 102 30.06 -16.70 -33.36
CA SER A 102 28.84 -15.97 -32.96
C SER A 102 28.73 -15.42 -31.53
N ALA A 103 28.82 -14.09 -31.45
CA ALA A 103 28.41 -13.29 -30.31
C ALA A 103 26.99 -13.65 -29.87
N THR A 104 26.82 -13.97 -28.60
CA THR A 104 25.56 -13.86 -27.88
C THR A 104 25.83 -12.97 -26.68
N GLU A 105 25.21 -11.80 -26.69
CA GLU A 105 25.12 -10.90 -25.54
C GLU A 105 24.48 -11.67 -24.38
N ILE A 106 25.23 -11.88 -23.31
CA ILE A 106 24.67 -12.33 -22.02
C ILE A 106 24.27 -11.08 -21.23
N THR A 107 23.08 -10.57 -21.53
CA THR A 107 22.34 -9.68 -20.63
C THR A 107 22.13 -10.44 -19.32
N PRO A 108 22.55 -9.93 -18.15
CA PRO A 108 22.22 -10.55 -16.87
C PRO A 108 20.69 -10.61 -16.74
N GLU A 109 20.17 -11.82 -16.57
CA GLU A 109 18.75 -12.07 -16.34
C GLU A 109 18.35 -11.33 -15.05
N LEU A 110 17.51 -10.30 -15.18
CA LEU A 110 17.00 -9.55 -14.04
C LEU A 110 16.07 -10.48 -13.25
N GLU A 111 16.61 -11.16 -12.24
CA GLU A 111 15.79 -11.95 -11.31
C GLU A 111 14.75 -11.04 -10.66
N ALA A 112 13.47 -11.31 -10.95
CA ALA A 112 12.34 -10.53 -10.50
C ALA A 112 11.54 -11.29 -9.43
N VAL A 113 10.99 -10.56 -8.48
CA VAL A 113 10.08 -11.06 -7.44
C VAL A 113 8.72 -10.42 -7.66
N THR A 114 7.67 -11.25 -7.63
CA THR A 114 6.29 -10.80 -7.76
C THR A 114 5.58 -10.84 -6.42
N ILE A 115 4.86 -9.77 -6.13
CA ILE A 115 3.90 -9.64 -5.03
C ILE A 115 2.52 -9.60 -5.66
N ASP A 116 1.73 -10.66 -5.45
CA ASP A 116 0.41 -10.79 -6.09
C ASP A 116 -0.58 -9.73 -5.60
N GLU A 117 -0.50 -9.36 -4.32
CA GLU A 117 -1.34 -8.32 -3.73
C GLU A 117 -0.57 -7.50 -2.68
N ALA A 118 -0.60 -6.19 -2.83
CA ALA A 118 -0.14 -5.22 -1.84
C ALA A 118 -1.08 -3.99 -1.82
N THR A 119 -1.04 -3.22 -0.74
CA THR A 119 -1.75 -1.94 -0.64
C THR A 119 -0.75 -0.79 -0.72
N ILE A 120 -1.05 0.24 -1.51
CA ILE A 120 -0.26 1.47 -1.55
C ILE A 120 -0.41 2.22 -0.22
N MET A 121 0.70 2.44 0.48
CA MET A 121 0.75 3.16 1.76
C MET A 121 1.25 4.60 1.61
N SER A 122 2.03 4.88 0.56
CA SER A 122 2.51 6.23 0.27
C SER A 122 2.89 6.38 -1.20
N VAL A 123 2.65 7.55 -1.77
CA VAL A 123 3.12 7.90 -3.12
C VAL A 123 3.90 9.21 -3.05
N ASP A 124 5.18 9.17 -3.40
CA ASP A 124 6.04 10.34 -3.53
C ASP A 124 6.40 10.55 -5.00
N VAL A 125 5.72 11.51 -5.61
CA VAL A 125 5.90 11.84 -7.04
C VAL A 125 7.25 12.52 -7.29
N GLU A 126 7.78 13.28 -6.32
CA GLU A 126 9.03 14.02 -6.48
C GLU A 126 10.23 13.09 -6.43
N SER A 127 10.26 12.17 -5.47
CA SER A 127 11.32 11.15 -5.37
C SER A 127 11.08 9.92 -6.26
N LYS A 128 9.94 9.85 -6.94
CA LYS A 128 9.49 8.71 -7.76
C LYS A 128 9.46 7.40 -6.96
N GLN A 129 8.88 7.45 -5.76
CA GLN A 129 8.80 6.31 -4.86
C GLN A 129 7.35 5.94 -4.53
N VAL A 130 7.05 4.65 -4.46
CA VAL A 130 5.76 4.12 -3.99
C VAL A 130 6.03 3.16 -2.84
N GLY A 131 5.47 3.45 -1.67
CA GLY A 131 5.52 2.55 -0.52
C GLY A 131 4.33 1.58 -0.59
N VAL A 132 4.61 0.28 -0.50
CA VAL A 132 3.57 -0.76 -0.52
C VAL A 132 3.67 -1.68 0.69
N LEU A 133 2.51 -2.13 1.18
CA LEU A 133 2.37 -3.16 2.22
C LEU A 133 1.86 -4.45 1.57
N PRO A 134 2.67 -5.53 1.52
CA PRO A 134 2.21 -6.83 1.02
C PRO A 134 1.02 -7.37 1.81
N ALA A 135 0.06 -8.00 1.13
CA ALA A 135 -1.12 -8.57 1.76
C ALA A 135 -0.78 -9.61 2.84
N GLY A 136 -1.59 -9.67 3.90
CA GLY A 136 -1.38 -10.58 5.03
C GLY A 136 -0.28 -10.15 6.02
N LYS A 137 0.34 -8.97 5.82
CA LYS A 137 1.27 -8.36 6.77
C LYS A 137 0.54 -7.32 7.64
N GLU A 138 0.99 -7.18 8.87
CA GLU A 138 0.54 -6.10 9.75
C GLU A 138 0.98 -4.75 9.19
N ASP A 139 0.12 -3.75 9.33
CA ASP A 139 0.39 -2.37 8.94
C ASP A 139 1.37 -1.70 9.91
N VAL A 140 2.63 -2.06 9.74
CA VAL A 140 3.77 -1.49 10.44
C VAL A 140 4.86 -1.17 9.43
N PHE A 141 5.52 -0.02 9.62
CA PHE A 141 6.52 0.54 8.71
C PHE A 141 7.65 -0.44 8.33
N THR A 142 7.94 -1.44 9.17
CA THR A 142 8.96 -2.45 8.90
C THR A 142 8.56 -3.49 7.87
N ASN A 143 7.26 -3.64 7.60
CA ASN A 143 6.72 -4.56 6.60
C ASN A 143 6.55 -3.89 5.23
N TYR A 144 6.82 -2.59 5.12
CA TYR A 144 6.67 -1.87 3.86
C TYR A 144 7.84 -2.18 2.93
N ILE A 145 7.60 -2.06 1.64
CA ILE A 145 8.62 -2.10 0.59
C ILE A 145 8.50 -0.80 -0.19
N ILE A 146 9.62 -0.09 -0.38
CA ILE A 146 9.65 1.11 -1.21
C ILE A 146 10.07 0.72 -2.62
N LEU A 147 9.20 1.04 -3.57
CA LEU A 147 9.38 0.81 -4.98
C LEU A 147 9.91 2.08 -5.63
N ASN A 148 11.11 1.99 -6.20
CA ASN A 148 11.68 3.05 -7.03
C ASN A 148 11.11 2.92 -8.45
N ILE A 149 10.44 3.96 -8.91
CA ILE A 149 9.77 4.01 -10.21
C ILE A 149 10.68 4.72 -11.21
N SER A 150 11.02 4.06 -12.30
CA SER A 150 11.81 4.62 -13.40
C SER A 150 10.95 4.80 -14.67
N GLU A 151 11.56 5.28 -15.74
CA GLU A 151 10.91 5.37 -17.05
C GLU A 151 10.63 3.98 -17.66
N ASP A 152 11.32 2.94 -17.18
CA ASP A 152 11.14 1.55 -17.61
C ASP A 152 10.06 0.82 -16.78
N THR A 153 9.56 1.44 -15.71
CA THR A 153 8.50 0.84 -14.90
C THR A 153 7.17 0.94 -15.63
N THR A 154 6.53 -0.21 -15.87
CA THR A 154 5.19 -0.26 -16.45
C THR A 154 4.13 -0.08 -15.36
N LEU A 155 3.40 1.04 -15.41
CA LEU A 155 2.25 1.32 -14.53
C LEU A 155 0.96 1.11 -15.31
N THR A 156 0.08 0.21 -14.85
CA THR A 156 -1.18 -0.08 -15.56
C THR A 156 -2.36 -0.26 -14.62
N GLN A 157 -3.56 -0.03 -15.15
CA GLN A 157 -4.83 -0.44 -14.56
C GLN A 157 -5.71 -1.00 -15.67
N ASP A 158 -6.16 -2.25 -15.55
CA ASP A 158 -6.99 -2.93 -16.56
C ASP A 158 -6.45 -2.83 -18.00
N GLY A 159 -5.11 -2.89 -18.14
CA GLY A 159 -4.41 -2.76 -19.41
C GLY A 159 -4.26 -1.32 -19.95
N THR A 160 -4.80 -0.32 -19.24
CA THR A 160 -4.59 1.10 -19.53
C THR A 160 -3.32 1.59 -18.84
N SER A 161 -2.45 2.27 -19.56
CA SER A 161 -1.22 2.87 -18.99
C SER A 161 -1.58 4.01 -18.02
N LEU A 162 -0.93 4.02 -16.87
CA LEU A 162 -1.05 5.05 -15.84
C LEU A 162 0.23 5.88 -15.73
N THR A 163 0.12 7.00 -15.02
CA THR A 163 1.25 7.78 -14.51
C THR A 163 1.32 7.69 -12.98
N LEU A 164 2.45 8.08 -12.40
CA LEU A 164 2.62 8.07 -10.95
C LEU A 164 1.62 8.97 -10.21
N ASN A 165 1.10 10.02 -10.85
CA ASN A 165 0.08 10.90 -10.28
C ASN A 165 -1.31 10.26 -10.18
N ASP A 166 -1.54 9.18 -10.93
CA ASP A 166 -2.81 8.46 -10.92
C ASP A 166 -2.88 7.45 -9.75
N LEU A 167 -1.75 7.18 -9.09
CA LEU A 167 -1.69 6.30 -7.92
C LEU A 167 -2.10 7.04 -6.66
N VAL A 168 -2.94 6.41 -5.86
CA VAL A 168 -3.44 6.95 -4.59
C VAL A 168 -3.23 5.93 -3.48
N GLU A 169 -2.95 6.42 -2.26
CA GLU A 169 -2.92 5.59 -1.05
C GLU A 169 -4.22 4.78 -0.89
N GLY A 170 -4.08 3.53 -0.46
CA GLY A 170 -5.19 2.58 -0.31
C GLY A 170 -5.46 1.70 -1.53
N MET A 171 -4.96 2.05 -2.72
CA MET A 171 -5.11 1.20 -3.91
C MET A 171 -4.47 -0.17 -3.70
N LYS A 172 -5.13 -1.21 -4.22
CA LYS A 172 -4.59 -2.56 -4.30
C LYS A 172 -3.77 -2.71 -5.58
N VAL A 173 -2.60 -3.33 -5.47
CA VAL A 173 -1.66 -3.48 -6.58
C VAL A 173 -1.04 -4.87 -6.59
N SER A 174 -0.73 -5.37 -7.78
CA SER A 174 0.26 -6.42 -7.99
C SER A 174 1.54 -5.78 -8.49
N VAL A 175 2.68 -6.22 -7.95
CA VAL A 175 3.98 -5.60 -8.20
C VAL A 175 4.97 -6.68 -8.62
N THR A 176 5.73 -6.43 -9.69
CA THR A 176 6.95 -7.16 -9.99
C THR A 176 8.14 -6.23 -9.82
N HIS A 177 9.08 -6.59 -8.97
CA HIS A 177 10.24 -5.77 -8.62
C HIS A 177 11.53 -6.59 -8.66
N SER A 178 12.68 -5.92 -8.60
CA SER A 178 13.99 -6.60 -8.54
C SER A 178 14.09 -7.48 -7.29
N SER A 179 14.62 -8.70 -7.46
CA SER A 179 15.02 -9.57 -6.34
C SER A 179 16.07 -8.93 -5.43
N VAL A 180 16.83 -7.96 -5.96
CA VAL A 180 17.81 -7.19 -5.21
C VAL A 180 17.15 -5.98 -4.58
N SER A 181 17.40 -5.78 -3.28
CA SER A 181 16.89 -4.65 -2.50
C SER A 181 17.95 -4.07 -1.57
N THR A 182 17.74 -2.83 -1.12
CA THR A 182 18.60 -2.18 -0.13
C THR A 182 18.42 -2.82 1.25
N ARG A 183 19.49 -2.79 2.05
CA ARG A 183 19.45 -3.24 3.46
C ARG A 183 18.95 -2.14 4.42
N SER A 184 18.00 -1.30 3.96
CA SER A 184 17.36 -0.24 4.74
C SER A 184 16.07 -0.73 5.39
N LEU A 185 15.46 0.13 6.20
CA LEU A 185 14.15 -0.12 6.80
C LEU A 185 13.22 1.09 6.54
N PRO A 186 12.17 0.96 5.72
CA PRO A 186 11.85 -0.20 4.86
C PRO A 186 12.92 -0.46 3.78
N PRO A 187 13.01 -1.70 3.26
CA PRO A 187 13.82 -2.02 2.09
C PRO A 187 13.30 -1.26 0.86
N GLN A 188 14.23 -0.88 -0.03
CA GLN A 188 13.93 -0.22 -1.30
C GLN A 188 14.40 -1.07 -2.47
N THR A 189 13.64 -1.11 -3.55
CA THR A 189 13.94 -1.93 -4.75
C THR A 189 13.40 -1.28 -6.02
N ALA A 190 13.95 -1.61 -7.17
CA ALA A 190 13.45 -1.13 -8.46
C ALA A 190 12.16 -1.88 -8.84
N ALA A 191 11.13 -1.15 -9.28
CA ALA A 191 9.91 -1.76 -9.80
C ALA A 191 10.00 -1.94 -11.31
N PHE A 192 9.60 -3.12 -11.79
CA PHE A 192 9.46 -3.42 -13.21
C PHE A 192 8.01 -3.23 -13.66
N THR A 193 7.05 -3.74 -12.89
CA THR A 193 5.63 -3.58 -13.15
C THR A 193 4.87 -3.25 -11.88
N LEU A 194 3.92 -2.32 -11.96
CA LEU A 194 2.91 -2.10 -10.92
C LEU A 194 1.55 -2.03 -11.63
N ASN A 195 0.73 -3.04 -11.37
CA ASN A 195 -0.61 -3.11 -11.90
C ASN A 195 -1.60 -2.82 -10.76
N VAL A 196 -2.37 -1.75 -10.89
CA VAL A 196 -3.51 -1.47 -10.01
C VAL A 196 -4.52 -2.58 -10.23
N LEU A 197 -4.74 -3.36 -9.18
CA LEU A 197 -5.81 -4.33 -9.15
C LEU A 197 -7.09 -3.53 -9.05
N ALA A 198 -8.03 -3.79 -9.96
CA ALA A 198 -9.40 -3.39 -9.73
C ALA A 198 -9.74 -3.78 -8.29
N GLU A 199 -10.19 -2.81 -7.51
CA GLU A 199 -10.79 -3.10 -6.21
C GLU A 199 -11.74 -4.26 -6.49
N ALA A 200 -11.48 -5.42 -5.88
CA ALA A 200 -12.38 -6.56 -6.04
C ALA A 200 -13.72 -5.94 -5.79
N GLU A 201 -14.59 -5.91 -6.82
CA GLU A 201 -15.93 -5.40 -6.63
C GLU A 201 -16.35 -6.07 -5.35
N VAL A 202 -16.57 -5.28 -4.30
CA VAL A 202 -17.28 -5.79 -3.14
C VAL A 202 -18.58 -6.14 -3.81
N LYS A 203 -18.71 -7.40 -4.26
CA LYS A 203 -19.89 -7.87 -4.97
C LYS A 203 -20.99 -7.39 -4.06
N PRO A 204 -21.79 -6.40 -4.47
CA PRO A 204 -22.68 -5.73 -3.54
C PRO A 204 -23.45 -6.87 -2.93
N LEU A 205 -23.27 -7.05 -1.62
CA LEU A 205 -23.67 -8.27 -0.95
C LEU A 205 -25.11 -8.53 -1.40
N GLU A 206 -25.32 -9.60 -2.16
CA GLU A 206 -26.57 -9.72 -2.89
C GLU A 206 -27.69 -9.90 -1.88
N ASN A 207 -28.77 -9.16 -2.07
CA ASN A 207 -29.93 -9.29 -1.21
C ASN A 207 -30.38 -10.76 -1.20
N VAL A 208 -30.62 -11.29 -0.01
CA VAL A 208 -31.00 -12.69 0.15
C VAL A 208 -32.51 -12.80 0.06
N THR A 209 -32.98 -13.86 -0.59
CA THR A 209 -34.42 -14.12 -0.73
C THR A 209 -34.85 -15.27 0.17
N LEU A 210 -35.82 -15.01 1.04
CA LEU A 210 -36.61 -16.02 1.73
C LEU A 210 -37.82 -16.36 0.86
N GLU A 211 -37.83 -17.56 0.30
CA GLU A 211 -38.94 -18.09 -0.50
C GLU A 211 -39.94 -18.84 0.39
N ASP A 212 -41.23 -18.73 0.08
CA ASP A 212 -42.35 -19.44 0.74
C ASP A 212 -42.27 -19.43 2.28
N VAL A 213 -42.18 -18.24 2.87
CA VAL A 213 -42.27 -18.05 4.32
C VAL A 213 -43.66 -17.60 4.71
N GLN A 214 -44.04 -17.85 5.96
CA GLN A 214 -45.33 -17.49 6.52
C GLN A 214 -45.16 -16.50 7.67
N VAL A 215 -46.04 -15.50 7.73
CA VAL A 215 -46.11 -14.57 8.87
C VAL A 215 -46.54 -15.33 10.12
N VAL A 216 -45.70 -15.27 11.15
CA VAL A 216 -45.97 -15.82 12.48
C VAL A 216 -46.55 -14.74 13.39
N GLU A 217 -45.94 -13.57 13.39
CA GLU A 217 -46.29 -12.45 14.27
C GLU A 217 -45.91 -11.11 13.64
N VAL A 218 -46.71 -10.07 13.90
CA VAL A 218 -46.46 -8.69 13.47
C VAL A 218 -46.54 -7.80 14.69
N ASN A 219 -45.45 -7.07 14.95
CA ASN A 219 -45.35 -6.15 16.08
C ASN A 219 -45.03 -4.73 15.61
N GLU A 220 -45.79 -3.76 16.09
CA GLU A 220 -45.45 -2.34 15.92
C GLU A 220 -44.34 -1.95 16.90
N THR A 221 -43.37 -1.19 16.42
CA THR A 221 -42.22 -0.72 17.20
C THR A 221 -42.10 0.80 17.07
N LYS A 222 -41.23 1.42 17.87
CA LYS A 222 -40.95 2.86 17.75
C LYS A 222 -40.33 3.27 16.41
N PHE A 223 -39.80 2.31 15.64
CA PHE A 223 -39.02 2.54 14.43
C PHE A 223 -39.65 1.94 13.17
N GLY A 224 -40.93 1.54 13.24
CA GLY A 224 -41.62 0.83 12.16
C GLY A 224 -42.21 -0.47 12.67
N TYR A 225 -42.14 -1.54 11.88
CA TYR A 225 -42.72 -2.84 12.23
C TYR A 225 -41.63 -3.91 12.32
N SER A 226 -41.85 -4.88 13.20
CA SER A 226 -41.08 -6.11 13.30
C SER A 226 -41.98 -7.28 12.94
N VAL A 227 -41.67 -7.98 11.86
CA VAL A 227 -42.46 -9.11 11.36
C VAL A 227 -41.66 -10.39 11.53
N LEU A 228 -42.15 -11.29 12.37
CA LEU A 228 -41.60 -12.64 12.51
C LEU A 228 -42.17 -13.52 11.41
N VAL A 229 -41.28 -14.11 10.61
CA VAL A 229 -41.65 -15.09 9.58
C VAL A 229 -40.98 -16.43 9.88
N GLY A 230 -41.63 -17.52 9.51
CA GLY A 230 -41.06 -18.88 9.57
C GLY A 230 -41.27 -19.62 8.26
N LYS A 231 -40.53 -20.70 8.02
CA LYS A 231 -40.76 -21.56 6.84
C LYS A 231 -42.19 -22.10 6.84
N ASN A 232 -42.84 -22.10 5.68
CA ASN A 232 -44.25 -22.50 5.55
C ASN A 232 -44.54 -23.94 6.03
N GLU A 233 -43.58 -24.88 5.93
CA GLU A 233 -43.75 -26.24 6.48
C GLU A 233 -43.69 -26.34 8.01
N SER A 234 -43.04 -25.38 8.68
CA SER A 234 -42.76 -25.39 10.12
C SER A 234 -42.63 -23.97 10.68
N PRO A 235 -43.70 -23.15 10.60
CA PRO A 235 -43.61 -21.71 10.87
C PRO A 235 -43.29 -21.39 12.34
N GLU A 236 -43.63 -22.28 13.27
CA GLU A 236 -43.41 -22.11 14.71
C GLU A 236 -42.03 -22.66 15.17
N ASP A 237 -41.21 -23.23 14.28
CA ASP A 237 -39.85 -23.68 14.61
C ASP A 237 -38.89 -22.49 14.65
N ILE A 238 -38.41 -22.16 15.86
CA ILE A 238 -37.50 -21.04 16.11
C ILE A 238 -36.19 -21.11 15.30
N MET A 239 -35.74 -22.32 14.92
CA MET A 239 -34.54 -22.51 14.09
C MET A 239 -34.76 -22.05 12.64
N ASN A 240 -36.01 -21.99 12.20
CA ASN A 240 -36.43 -21.63 10.86
C ASN A 240 -37.17 -20.28 10.82
N GLN A 241 -37.08 -19.52 11.92
CA GLN A 241 -37.70 -18.21 12.06
C GLN A 241 -36.68 -17.08 11.83
N THR A 242 -37.18 -15.99 11.22
CA THR A 242 -36.44 -14.76 10.98
C THR A 242 -37.31 -13.58 11.38
N ILE A 243 -36.73 -12.63 12.13
CA ILE A 243 -37.35 -11.33 12.41
C ILE A 243 -36.95 -10.35 11.30
N LEU A 244 -37.95 -9.76 10.66
CA LEU A 244 -37.80 -8.75 9.63
C LEU A 244 -38.10 -7.36 10.20
N HIS A 245 -37.12 -6.47 10.15
CA HIS A 245 -37.33 -5.05 10.42
C HIS A 245 -37.88 -4.38 9.16
N ILE A 246 -39.05 -3.77 9.28
CA ILE A 246 -39.74 -3.05 8.19
C ILE A 246 -39.68 -1.55 8.49
N ASN A 247 -39.06 -0.81 7.57
CA ASN A 247 -38.90 0.63 7.63
C ASN A 247 -39.63 1.31 6.45
N GLU A 248 -39.45 2.63 6.32
CA GLU A 248 -40.09 3.43 5.25
C GLU A 248 -39.61 3.08 3.83
N GLU A 249 -38.44 2.43 3.71
CA GLU A 249 -37.85 2.02 2.44
C GLU A 249 -38.31 0.63 2.00
N THR A 250 -38.89 -0.17 2.91
CA THR A 250 -39.39 -1.51 2.59
C THR A 250 -40.59 -1.43 1.65
N VAL A 251 -40.46 -2.04 0.49
CA VAL A 251 -41.55 -2.12 -0.49
C VAL A 251 -42.42 -3.34 -0.21
N ILE A 252 -43.72 -3.15 -0.01
CA ILE A 252 -44.67 -4.25 0.19
C ILE A 252 -45.69 -4.25 -0.95
N LYS A 253 -45.72 -5.37 -1.68
CA LYS A 253 -46.58 -5.58 -2.84
C LYS A 253 -47.25 -6.93 -2.76
N HIS A 254 -48.33 -7.09 -3.51
CA HIS A 254 -48.97 -8.39 -3.70
C HIS A 254 -48.68 -8.89 -5.11
N GLU A 255 -48.43 -10.19 -5.29
CA GLU A 255 -47.94 -10.72 -6.57
C GLU A 255 -48.93 -10.49 -7.73
N LYS A 256 -50.24 -10.52 -7.44
CA LYS A 256 -51.32 -10.44 -8.45
C LYS A 256 -51.93 -9.05 -8.65
N ASN A 257 -51.74 -8.12 -7.72
CA ASN A 257 -52.40 -6.82 -7.79
C ASN A 257 -51.37 -5.70 -7.73
N LYS A 258 -51.65 -4.60 -8.43
CA LYS A 258 -50.77 -3.41 -8.42
C LYS A 258 -51.01 -2.54 -7.17
N ALA A 259 -51.64 -3.08 -6.12
CA ALA A 259 -51.90 -2.32 -4.91
C ALA A 259 -50.63 -2.24 -4.06
N ILE A 260 -50.43 -1.09 -3.44
CA ILE A 260 -49.34 -0.85 -2.49
C ILE A 260 -49.86 -1.22 -1.11
N TYR A 261 -49.14 -2.08 -0.40
CA TYR A 261 -49.49 -2.56 0.93
C TYR A 261 -48.64 -1.86 1.99
N LYS A 262 -49.12 -1.85 3.22
CA LYS A 262 -48.39 -1.41 4.41
C LYS A 262 -48.03 -2.60 5.29
N ALA A 263 -47.06 -2.39 6.18
CA ALA A 263 -46.67 -3.41 7.16
C ALA A 263 -47.83 -3.83 8.07
N SER A 264 -48.72 -2.88 8.38
CA SER A 264 -49.95 -3.10 9.14
C SER A 264 -50.96 -4.01 8.44
N ASP A 265 -50.84 -4.20 7.13
CA ASP A 265 -51.73 -5.05 6.34
C ASP A 265 -51.25 -6.51 6.32
N LEU A 266 -50.08 -6.80 6.89
CA LEU A 266 -49.57 -8.15 7.05
C LEU A 266 -50.26 -8.81 8.25
N GLU A 267 -50.80 -10.00 8.05
CA GLU A 267 -51.50 -10.75 9.10
C GLU A 267 -50.89 -12.14 9.28
N LYS A 268 -51.03 -12.69 10.50
CA LYS A 268 -50.59 -14.05 10.81
C LYS A 268 -51.16 -15.03 9.78
N GLY A 269 -50.28 -15.87 9.24
CA GLY A 269 -50.63 -16.89 8.27
C GLY A 269 -50.46 -16.48 6.81
N MET A 270 -50.25 -15.19 6.49
CA MET A 270 -49.96 -14.75 5.13
C MET A 270 -48.65 -15.36 4.63
N LYS A 271 -48.64 -15.80 3.36
CA LYS A 271 -47.46 -16.34 2.69
C LYS A 271 -46.73 -15.23 1.96
N LEU A 272 -45.43 -15.18 2.15
CA LEU A 272 -44.57 -14.12 1.65
C LEU A 272 -43.36 -14.71 0.92
N LYS A 273 -42.90 -13.96 -0.06
CA LYS A 273 -41.52 -13.98 -0.54
C LYS A 273 -40.86 -12.69 -0.09
N VAL A 274 -39.70 -12.79 0.56
CA VAL A 274 -39.02 -11.64 1.17
C VAL A 274 -37.61 -11.51 0.62
N VAL A 275 -37.30 -10.35 0.06
CA VAL A 275 -35.93 -9.94 -0.25
C VAL A 275 -35.44 -9.09 0.91
N HIS A 276 -34.34 -9.47 1.54
CA HIS A 276 -33.79 -8.78 2.71
C HIS A 276 -32.33 -8.41 2.54
N SER A 277 -31.86 -7.53 3.43
CA SER A 277 -30.47 -7.12 3.51
C SER A 277 -29.57 -8.36 3.64
N PRO A 278 -28.42 -8.39 2.96
CA PRO A 278 -27.48 -9.49 3.08
C PRO A 278 -26.88 -9.65 4.50
N ILE A 279 -27.07 -8.67 5.37
CA ILE A 279 -26.58 -8.70 6.75
C ILE A 279 -27.73 -9.15 7.67
N MET A 280 -27.44 -10.14 8.51
CA MET A 280 -28.38 -10.72 9.49
C MET A 280 -27.66 -10.97 10.83
N THR A 281 -28.37 -10.88 11.94
CA THR A 281 -27.82 -11.18 13.28
C THR A 281 -27.58 -12.67 13.47
N LEU A 282 -26.58 -13.04 14.27
CA LEU A 282 -26.28 -14.43 14.64
C LEU A 282 -27.19 -14.98 15.77
N SER A 283 -28.31 -14.32 16.06
CA SER A 283 -29.26 -14.74 17.09
C SER A 283 -30.22 -15.82 16.59
N LEU A 284 -30.99 -16.41 17.50
CA LEU A 284 -32.12 -17.29 17.19
C LEU A 284 -33.42 -16.74 17.82
N PRO A 285 -34.44 -16.36 17.04
CA PRO A 285 -34.39 -16.22 15.58
C PRO A 285 -33.39 -15.13 15.17
N GLY A 286 -32.83 -15.24 13.96
CA GLY A 286 -31.97 -14.20 13.43
C GLY A 286 -32.80 -13.01 12.94
N GLN A 287 -32.17 -11.86 12.78
CA GLN A 287 -32.85 -10.60 12.46
C GLN A 287 -32.18 -9.87 11.31
N THR A 288 -32.96 -9.25 10.43
CA THR A 288 -32.47 -8.52 9.25
C THR A 288 -33.49 -7.46 8.80
N THR A 289 -33.10 -6.58 7.89
CA THR A 289 -34.00 -5.55 7.33
C THR A 289 -34.64 -6.05 6.04
N ALA A 290 -35.96 -5.99 5.93
CA ALA A 290 -36.67 -6.32 4.70
C ALA A 290 -36.54 -5.18 3.69
N ILE A 291 -36.19 -5.53 2.45
CA ILE A 291 -36.09 -4.59 1.32
C ILE A 291 -37.37 -4.65 0.50
N GLU A 292 -37.81 -5.87 0.16
CA GLU A 292 -39.05 -6.09 -0.56
C GLU A 292 -39.81 -7.28 0.04
N ILE A 293 -41.11 -7.11 0.25
CA ILE A 293 -42.03 -8.17 0.65
C ILE A 293 -43.07 -8.34 -0.45
N THR A 294 -43.15 -9.53 -1.00
CA THR A 294 -44.20 -9.93 -1.94
C THR A 294 -45.17 -10.87 -1.23
N ILE A 295 -46.42 -10.43 -1.06
CA ILE A 295 -47.52 -11.26 -0.59
C ILE A 295 -47.90 -12.22 -1.71
N LEU A 296 -47.76 -13.52 -1.44
CA LEU A 296 -48.07 -14.60 -2.37
C LEU A 296 -49.58 -14.86 -2.34
N ALA A 297 -50.18 -15.14 -3.50
CA ALA A 297 -51.59 -15.50 -3.52
C ALA A 297 -51.78 -16.90 -2.95
N GLN A 298 -52.83 -17.04 -2.14
CA GLN A 298 -53.28 -18.31 -1.59
C GLN A 298 -53.99 -19.16 -2.65
#